data_AF-A0A7S7AWU1-F1
#
_entry.id   AF-A0A7S7AWU1-F1
#
_cell.length_a   1.000
_cell.length_b   1.000
_cell.length_c   1.000
_cell.angle_alpha   90.00
_cell.angle_beta   90.00
_cell.angle_gamma   90.00
#
_symmetry.space_group_name_H-M   'P 1'
#
loop_
_entity.id
_entity.type
_entity.pdbx_description
1 polymer ?
#
loop_
_entity_poly.entity_id
_entity_poly.type
_entity_poly.pdbx_seq_one_letter_code
_entity_poly.pdbx_strand_id
1 'polypeptide(L)'
;MTRNEFISELRERLKRLPEQDRYEAVKYYEEYFDEAGPEREREVIEELRSPAHLASKILSDYAVKEAAIAKHSAKGGIRALWFTILGIFAAPIAIPFAIALTLVVVILCIALCLAVFSLILGGGVLGIVAAGMLFVRPASALILIGFLLIAIGITKLLYRLITVIINGISSFVKKI
;
A
#
# COMPACT_ATOMS: atom_id res chain seq x y z
N MET A 1 47.46 16.89 -33.37
CA MET A 1 46.55 15.78 -33.05
C MET A 1 45.51 15.68 -34.13
N THR A 2 45.27 14.48 -34.64
CA THR A 2 44.18 14.19 -35.61
C THR A 2 42.90 13.76 -34.87
N ARG A 3 41.73 13.82 -35.52
CA ARG A 3 40.45 13.31 -34.98
C ARG A 3 40.61 11.91 -34.35
N ASN A 4 41.25 10.99 -35.07
CA ASN A 4 41.42 9.60 -34.63
C ASN A 4 42.30 9.49 -33.37
N GLU A 5 43.33 10.33 -33.24
CA GLU A 5 44.17 10.39 -32.04
C GLU A 5 43.39 10.90 -30.83
N PHE A 6 42.57 11.96 -31.00
CA PHE A 6 41.74 12.50 -29.92
C PHE A 6 40.74 11.49 -29.38
N ILE A 7 40.02 10.83 -30.29
CA ILE A 7 38.99 9.87 -29.95
C ILE A 7 39.59 8.61 -29.30
N SER A 8 40.74 8.14 -29.79
CA SER A 8 41.47 7.03 -29.19
C SER A 8 41.87 7.35 -27.74
N GLU A 9 42.44 8.54 -27.52
CA GLU A 9 42.87 8.98 -26.19
C GLU A 9 41.68 9.22 -25.25
N LEU A 10 40.59 9.81 -25.75
CA LEU A 10 39.34 9.99 -25.01
C LEU A 10 38.77 8.64 -24.57
N ARG A 11 38.70 7.66 -25.48
CA ARG A 11 38.21 6.29 -25.19
C ARG A 11 39.05 5.61 -24.12
N GLU A 12 40.37 5.79 -24.15
CA GLU A 12 41.27 5.27 -23.13
C GLU A 12 41.05 5.91 -21.75
N ARG A 13 40.86 7.23 -21.71
CA ARG A 13 40.61 7.97 -20.46
C ARG A 13 39.23 7.67 -19.86
N LEU A 14 38.25 7.33 -20.70
CA LEU A 14 36.90 6.93 -20.29
C LEU A 14 36.80 5.44 -19.88
N LYS A 15 37.90 4.69 -19.78
CA LYS A 15 37.90 3.27 -19.34
C LYS A 15 37.22 3.02 -17.98
N ARG A 16 37.11 4.04 -17.13
CA ARG A 16 36.46 3.98 -15.80
C ARG A 16 34.92 3.98 -15.86
N LEU A 17 34.33 4.34 -17.00
CA LEU A 17 32.88 4.26 -17.21
C LEU A 17 32.44 2.84 -17.60
N PRO A 18 31.18 2.47 -17.33
CA PRO A 18 30.58 1.27 -17.92
C PRO A 18 30.72 1.26 -19.43
N GLU A 19 30.82 0.07 -20.00
CA GLU A 19 31.07 -0.11 -21.44
C GLU A 19 30.03 0.60 -22.33
N GLN A 20 28.76 0.56 -21.92
CA GLN A 20 27.65 1.22 -22.63
C GLN A 20 27.81 2.75 -22.61
N ASP A 21 27.96 3.36 -21.44
CA ASP A 21 28.11 4.81 -21.28
C ASP A 21 29.37 5.33 -22.00
N ARG A 22 30.47 4.55 -21.94
CA ARG A 22 31.71 4.87 -22.66
C ARG A 22 31.50 4.84 -24.17
N TYR A 23 30.83 3.83 -24.69
CA TYR A 23 30.54 3.71 -26.12
C TYR A 23 29.67 4.86 -26.61
N GLU A 24 28.62 5.18 -25.87
CA GLU A 24 27.70 6.28 -26.21
C GLU A 24 28.41 7.64 -26.18
N ALA A 25 29.22 7.90 -25.14
CA ALA A 25 29.99 9.13 -25.05
C ALA A 25 30.99 9.27 -26.21
N VAL A 26 31.73 8.21 -26.55
CA VAL A 26 32.68 8.22 -27.67
C VAL A 26 31.97 8.43 -29.01
N LYS A 27 30.84 7.73 -29.23
CA LYS A 27 30.03 7.85 -30.44
C LYS A 27 29.50 9.27 -30.64
N TYR A 28 29.01 9.91 -29.57
CA TYR A 28 28.53 11.29 -29.61
C TYR A 28 29.62 12.26 -30.11
N TYR A 29 30.85 12.12 -29.60
CA TYR A 29 31.94 12.98 -30.05
C TYR A 29 32.43 12.60 -31.46
N GLU A 30 32.41 11.33 -31.86
CA GLU A 30 32.69 10.91 -33.24
C GLU A 30 31.70 11.55 -34.23
N GLU A 31 30.40 11.52 -33.94
CA GLU A 31 29.37 12.20 -34.74
C GLU A 31 29.56 13.72 -34.76
N TYR A 32 29.95 14.33 -33.64
CA TYR A 32 30.25 15.76 -33.56
C TYR A 32 31.44 16.18 -34.45
N PHE A 33 32.49 15.35 -34.50
CA PHE A 33 33.60 15.57 -35.43
C PHE A 33 33.18 15.36 -36.89
N ASP A 34 32.25 14.43 -37.17
CA ASP A 34 31.75 14.16 -38.52
C ASP A 34 30.87 15.31 -39.04
N GLU A 35 30.05 15.92 -38.18
CA GLU A 35 29.25 17.12 -38.51
C GLU A 35 30.10 18.36 -38.78
N ALA A 36 31.22 18.51 -38.06
CA ALA A 36 32.15 19.62 -38.30
C ALA A 36 32.84 19.51 -39.66
N GLY A 37 33.11 18.27 -40.11
CA GLY A 37 33.78 17.95 -41.36
C GLY A 37 35.31 18.11 -41.30
N PRO A 38 36.04 17.56 -42.30
CA PRO A 38 37.50 17.50 -42.31
C PRO A 38 38.17 18.89 -42.33
N GLU A 39 37.45 19.93 -42.77
CA GLU A 39 37.95 21.30 -42.83
C GLU A 39 37.98 21.99 -41.46
N ARG A 40 37.19 21.53 -40.48
CA ARG A 40 37.04 22.15 -39.16
C ARG A 40 37.49 21.28 -37.98
N GLU A 41 38.13 20.13 -38.24
CA GLU A 41 38.64 19.26 -37.16
C GLU A 41 39.55 19.99 -36.17
N ARG A 42 40.40 20.91 -36.66
CA ARG A 42 41.32 21.67 -35.80
C ARG A 42 40.59 22.66 -34.88
N GLU A 43 39.52 23.26 -35.37
CA GLU A 43 38.68 24.20 -34.62
C GLU A 43 37.93 23.47 -33.49
N VAL A 44 37.36 22.30 -33.80
CA VAL A 44 36.70 21.43 -32.81
C VAL A 44 37.66 20.96 -31.72
N ILE A 45 38.90 20.62 -32.08
CA ILE A 45 39.95 20.24 -31.13
C ILE A 45 40.27 21.39 -30.18
N GLU A 46 40.36 22.62 -30.68
CA GLU A 46 40.59 23.81 -29.85
C GLU A 46 39.41 24.09 -28.92
N GLU A 47 38.17 23.93 -29.41
CA GLU A 47 36.95 24.11 -28.63
C GLU A 47 36.84 23.08 -27.49
N LEU A 48 37.10 21.81 -27.79
CA LEU A 48 37.11 20.73 -26.80
C LEU A 48 38.37 20.73 -25.91
N ARG A 49 39.33 21.60 -26.23
CA ARG A 49 40.64 21.80 -25.59
C ARG A 49 41.54 20.57 -25.62
N SER A 50 41.31 19.60 -24.73
CA SER A 50 42.15 18.41 -24.63
C SER A 50 41.32 17.18 -24.24
N PRO A 51 41.70 15.98 -24.74
CA PRO A 51 40.97 14.75 -24.44
C PRO A 51 41.01 14.43 -22.95
N ALA A 52 42.08 14.85 -22.26
CA ALA A 52 42.21 14.81 -20.81
C ALA A 52 41.15 15.65 -20.09
N HIS A 53 40.96 16.89 -20.52
CA HIS A 53 40.02 17.82 -19.91
C HIS A 53 38.57 17.35 -20.11
N LEU A 54 38.25 16.94 -21.35
CA LEU A 54 36.94 16.41 -21.69
C LEU A 54 36.60 15.14 -20.90
N ALA A 55 37.53 14.18 -20.84
CA ALA A 55 37.33 12.96 -20.06
C ALA A 55 37.11 13.25 -18.56
N SER A 56 37.87 14.19 -17.99
CA SER A 56 37.69 14.59 -16.59
C SER A 56 36.31 15.17 -16.31
N LYS A 57 35.78 15.96 -17.26
CA LYS A 57 34.44 16.55 -17.14
C LYS A 57 33.36 15.45 -17.15
N ILE A 58 33.41 14.55 -18.14
CA ILE A 58 32.45 13.45 -18.28
C ILE A 58 32.47 12.55 -17.04
N LEU A 59 33.66 12.18 -16.54
CA LEU A 59 33.79 11.35 -15.34
C LEU A 59 33.27 12.05 -14.08
N SER A 60 33.44 13.36 -13.97
CA SER A 60 32.94 14.14 -12.83
C SER A 60 31.42 14.20 -12.82
N ASP A 61 30.81 14.48 -13.98
CA ASP A 61 29.34 14.51 -14.13
C ASP A 61 28.73 13.14 -13.84
N TYR A 62 29.39 12.05 -14.28
CA TYR A 62 28.98 10.69 -13.97
C TYR A 62 29.02 10.39 -12.46
N ALA A 63 30.11 10.74 -11.78
CA ALA A 63 30.26 10.51 -10.34
C ALA A 63 29.22 11.29 -9.52
N VAL A 64 28.89 12.52 -9.91
CA VAL A 64 27.84 13.32 -9.27
C VAL A 64 26.47 12.67 -9.46
N LYS A 65 26.18 12.16 -10.66
CA LYS A 65 24.93 11.47 -10.98
C LYS A 65 24.77 10.18 -10.16
N GLU A 66 25.82 9.36 -10.06
CA GLU A 66 25.82 8.17 -9.20
C GLU A 66 25.61 8.51 -7.72
N ALA A 67 26.33 9.51 -7.19
CA ALA A 67 26.19 9.92 -5.80
C ALA A 67 24.77 10.43 -5.47
N ALA A 68 24.13 11.13 -6.41
CA ALA A 68 22.74 11.57 -6.28
C ALA A 68 21.76 10.39 -6.24
N ILE A 69 21.97 9.39 -7.10
CA ILE A 69 21.15 8.15 -7.13
C ILE A 69 21.32 7.35 -5.83
N ALA A 70 22.55 7.18 -5.36
CA ALA A 70 22.85 6.48 -4.10
C ALA A 70 22.20 7.16 -2.89
N LYS A 71 22.22 8.50 -2.83
CA LYS A 71 21.60 9.28 -1.74
C LYS A 71 20.07 9.17 -1.74
N HIS A 72 19.44 9.02 -2.91
CA HIS A 72 18.01 8.78 -3.01
C HIS A 72 17.64 7.37 -2.50
N SER A 73 18.47 6.36 -2.79
CA SER A 73 18.29 4.99 -2.30
C SER A 73 18.45 4.87 -0.78
N ALA A 74 19.44 5.55 -0.19
CA ALA A 74 19.70 5.51 1.26
C ALA A 74 18.54 6.08 2.12
N LYS A 75 17.75 7.04 1.60
CA LYS A 75 16.54 7.54 2.29
C LYS A 75 15.45 6.49 2.41
N GLY A 76 15.39 5.51 1.49
CA GLY A 76 14.43 4.41 1.54
C GLY A 76 14.69 3.47 2.72
N GLY A 77 15.95 3.13 2.98
CA GLY A 77 16.34 2.27 4.10
C GLY A 77 16.04 2.87 5.47
N ILE A 78 16.25 4.18 5.65
CA ILE A 78 15.96 4.88 6.91
C ILE A 78 14.45 4.94 7.18
N ARG A 79 13.62 5.14 6.14
CA ARG A 79 12.16 5.07 6.28
C ARG A 79 11.70 3.67 6.65
N ALA A 80 12.25 2.63 6.04
CA ALA A 80 11.91 1.25 6.36
C ALA A 80 12.23 0.89 7.82
N LEU A 81 13.37 1.37 8.34
CA LEU A 81 13.75 1.24 9.75
C LEU A 81 12.76 1.96 10.68
N TRP A 82 12.32 3.17 10.29
CA TRP A 82 11.34 3.95 11.06
C TRP A 82 9.99 3.22 11.17
N PHE A 83 9.51 2.62 10.07
CA PHE A 83 8.28 1.82 10.09
C PHE A 83 8.41 0.53 10.90
N THR A 84 9.58 -0.12 10.92
CA THR A 84 9.79 -1.33 11.75
C THR A 84 9.82 -1.01 13.23
N ILE A 85 10.48 0.08 13.62
CA ILE A 85 10.48 0.58 15.02
C ILE A 85 9.04 0.93 15.44
N LEU A 86 8.29 1.62 14.57
CA LEU A 86 6.89 1.96 14.84
C LEU A 86 6.01 0.72 14.96
N GLY A 87 6.24 -0.30 14.13
CA GLY A 87 5.55 -1.57 14.19
C GLY A 87 5.77 -2.32 15.50
N ILE A 88 7.00 -2.32 16.04
CA ILE A 88 7.34 -2.95 17.32
C ILE A 88 6.62 -2.27 18.49
N PHE A 89 6.52 -0.93 18.47
CA PHE A 89 5.79 -0.17 19.49
C PHE A 89 4.26 -0.27 19.33
N ALA A 90 3.76 -0.41 18.10
CA ALA A 90 2.33 -0.59 17.84
C ALA A 90 1.84 -2.01 18.16
N ALA A 91 2.70 -3.03 18.00
CA ALA A 91 2.38 -4.44 18.26
C ALA A 91 1.80 -4.74 19.66
N PRO A 92 2.35 -4.26 20.79
CA PRO A 92 1.81 -4.55 22.12
C PRO A 92 0.43 -3.93 22.37
N ILE A 93 0.00 -2.93 21.59
CA ILE A 93 -1.35 -2.34 21.67
C ILE A 93 -2.29 -3.00 20.65
N ALA A 94 -1.79 -3.29 19.45
CA ALA A 94 -2.59 -3.86 18.37
C ALA A 94 -3.07 -5.29 18.70
N ILE A 95 -2.21 -6.11 19.31
CA ILE A 95 -2.55 -7.51 19.66
C ILE A 95 -3.70 -7.60 20.68
N PRO A 96 -3.63 -6.96 21.87
CA PRO A 96 -4.75 -7.02 22.82
C PRO A 96 -6.01 -6.39 22.27
N PHE A 97 -5.91 -5.32 21.46
CA PHE A 97 -7.06 -4.71 20.82
C PHE A 97 -7.73 -5.63 19.79
N ALA A 98 -6.94 -6.35 18.99
CA ALA A 98 -7.45 -7.33 18.02
C ALA A 98 -8.17 -8.51 18.72
N ILE A 99 -7.59 -9.01 19.82
CA ILE A 99 -8.19 -10.09 20.61
C ILE A 99 -9.50 -9.61 21.26
N ALA A 100 -9.49 -8.42 21.89
CA ALA A 100 -10.68 -7.85 22.51
C ALA A 100 -11.81 -7.64 21.50
N LEU A 101 -11.50 -7.10 20.32
CA LEU A 101 -12.47 -6.90 19.24
C LEU A 101 -13.06 -8.25 18.78
N THR A 102 -12.21 -9.26 18.59
CA THR A 102 -12.63 -10.59 18.14
C THR A 102 -13.54 -11.25 19.17
N LEU A 103 -13.19 -11.18 20.47
CA LEU A 103 -14.02 -11.71 21.55
C LEU A 103 -15.39 -11.02 21.62
N VAL A 104 -15.44 -9.69 21.49
CA VAL A 104 -16.70 -8.94 21.47
C VAL A 104 -17.59 -9.42 20.31
N VAL A 105 -17.02 -9.58 19.12
CA VAL A 105 -17.77 -10.09 17.95
C VAL A 105 -18.27 -11.51 18.19
N VAL A 106 -17.44 -12.40 18.75
CA VAL A 106 -17.83 -13.79 19.03
C VAL A 106 -18.96 -13.86 20.07
N ILE A 107 -18.86 -13.13 21.17
CA ILE A 107 -19.90 -13.07 22.21
C ILE A 107 -21.22 -12.55 21.62
N LEU A 108 -21.14 -11.52 20.77
CA LEU A 108 -22.30 -10.94 20.13
C LEU A 108 -22.97 -11.91 19.14
N CYS A 109 -22.17 -12.66 18.37
CA CYS A 109 -22.67 -13.74 17.52
C CYS A 109 -23.36 -14.84 18.33
N ILE A 110 -22.75 -15.29 19.44
CA ILE A 110 -23.33 -16.30 20.33
C ILE A 110 -24.64 -15.79 20.94
N ALA A 111 -24.67 -14.55 21.43
CA ALA A 111 -25.87 -13.94 21.99
C ALA A 111 -27.00 -13.86 20.96
N LEU A 112 -26.68 -13.49 19.71
CA LEU A 112 -27.66 -13.48 18.62
C LEU A 112 -28.17 -14.88 18.29
N CYS A 113 -27.27 -15.88 18.20
CA CYS A 113 -27.65 -17.27 17.96
C CYS A 113 -28.58 -17.80 19.05
N LEU A 114 -28.25 -17.56 20.32
CA LEU A 114 -29.08 -17.97 21.46
C LEU A 114 -30.42 -17.23 21.47
N ALA A 115 -30.44 -15.93 21.18
CA ALA A 115 -31.68 -15.16 21.11
C ALA A 115 -32.60 -15.69 19.99
N VAL A 116 -32.06 -15.96 18.80
CA VAL A 116 -32.81 -16.53 17.68
C VAL A 116 -33.29 -17.95 18.03
N PHE A 117 -32.45 -18.78 18.62
CA PHE A 117 -32.80 -20.13 19.03
C PHE A 117 -33.92 -20.14 20.09
N SER A 118 -33.82 -19.28 21.10
CA SER A 118 -34.86 -19.10 22.12
C SER A 118 -36.16 -18.59 21.52
N LEU A 119 -36.09 -17.72 20.50
CA LEU A 119 -37.27 -17.21 19.82
C LEU A 119 -37.96 -18.28 18.97
N ILE A 120 -37.20 -19.17 18.32
CA ILE A 120 -37.75 -20.27 17.52
C ILE A 120 -38.40 -21.32 18.42
N LEU A 121 -37.70 -21.77 19.47
CA LEU A 121 -38.22 -22.79 20.38
C LEU A 121 -39.34 -22.24 21.28
N GLY A 122 -39.06 -21.15 21.99
CA GLY A 122 -40.02 -20.53 22.91
C GLY A 122 -41.20 -19.92 22.16
N GLY A 123 -40.93 -19.22 21.05
CA GLY A 123 -41.97 -18.64 20.23
C GLY A 123 -42.79 -19.69 19.48
N GLY A 124 -42.19 -20.79 19.03
CA GLY A 124 -42.90 -21.91 18.41
C GLY A 124 -43.87 -22.59 19.37
N VAL A 125 -43.42 -22.91 20.59
CA VAL A 125 -44.29 -23.51 21.62
C VAL A 125 -45.41 -22.54 22.04
N LEU A 126 -45.08 -21.27 22.28
CA LEU A 126 -46.08 -20.25 22.60
C LEU A 126 -47.07 -20.03 21.46
N GLY A 127 -46.64 -20.10 20.21
CA GLY A 127 -47.50 -20.00 19.03
C GLY A 127 -48.49 -21.16 18.93
N ILE A 128 -48.05 -22.40 19.17
CA ILE A 128 -48.92 -23.59 19.18
C ILE A 128 -49.95 -23.49 20.32
N VAL A 129 -49.52 -23.08 21.52
CA VAL A 129 -50.41 -22.88 22.67
C VAL A 129 -51.41 -21.76 22.41
N ALA A 130 -50.96 -20.63 21.84
CA ALA A 130 -51.83 -19.51 21.49
C ALA A 130 -52.87 -19.89 20.43
N ALA A 131 -52.49 -20.70 19.43
CA ALA A 131 -53.42 -21.21 18.42
C ALA A 131 -54.48 -22.15 19.02
N GLY A 132 -54.09 -23.02 19.96
CA GLY A 132 -55.04 -23.88 20.68
C GLY A 132 -55.97 -23.11 21.62
N MET A 133 -55.45 -22.09 22.30
CA MET A 133 -56.24 -21.23 23.20
C MET A 133 -57.19 -20.29 22.47
N LEU A 134 -57.00 -20.05 21.17
CA LEU A 134 -57.84 -19.17 20.35
C LEU A 134 -59.31 -19.62 20.31
N PHE A 135 -59.56 -20.93 20.38
CA PHE A 135 -60.90 -21.52 20.39
C PHE A 135 -61.58 -21.52 21.77
N VAL A 136 -60.81 -21.35 22.85
CA VAL A 136 -61.32 -21.43 24.23
C VAL A 136 -61.38 -20.04 24.87
N ARG A 137 -60.35 -19.21 24.69
CA ARG A 137 -60.21 -17.85 25.22
C ARG A 137 -59.41 -16.95 24.24
N PRO A 138 -60.09 -16.26 23.30
CA PRO A 138 -59.42 -15.50 22.24
C PRO A 138 -58.62 -14.29 22.75
N ALA A 139 -59.08 -13.64 23.84
CA ALA A 139 -58.40 -12.47 24.40
C ALA A 139 -56.96 -12.78 24.87
N SER A 140 -56.75 -13.91 25.55
CA SER A 140 -55.42 -14.36 25.99
C SER A 140 -54.52 -14.77 24.82
N ALA A 141 -55.09 -15.36 23.77
CA ALA A 141 -54.34 -15.74 22.57
C ALA A 141 -53.79 -14.51 21.82
N LEU A 142 -54.57 -13.43 21.71
CA LEU A 142 -54.12 -12.18 21.08
C LEU A 142 -52.94 -11.55 21.82
N ILE A 143 -52.95 -11.58 23.16
CA ILE A 143 -51.87 -11.01 23.98
C ILE A 143 -50.56 -11.79 23.75
N LEU A 144 -50.62 -13.11 23.69
CA LEU A 144 -49.46 -13.97 23.43
C LEU A 144 -48.87 -13.76 22.04
N ILE A 145 -49.72 -13.63 21.02
CA ILE A 145 -49.30 -13.30 19.65
C ILE A 145 -48.63 -11.91 19.59
N GLY A 146 -49.16 -10.93 20.32
CA GLY A 146 -48.57 -9.60 20.45
C GLY A 146 -47.16 -9.64 21.05
N PHE A 147 -46.95 -10.44 22.09
CA PHE A 147 -45.63 -10.62 22.70
C PHE A 147 -44.61 -11.24 21.73
N LEU A 148 -45.06 -12.21 20.91
CA LEU A 148 -44.24 -12.80 19.84
C LEU A 148 -43.78 -11.75 18.82
N LEU A 149 -44.70 -10.88 18.39
CA LEU A 149 -44.40 -9.83 17.41
C LEU A 149 -43.38 -8.81 17.96
N ILE A 150 -43.53 -8.43 19.23
CA ILE A 150 -42.60 -7.52 19.91
C ILE A 150 -41.21 -8.17 20.02
N ALA A 151 -41.14 -9.46 20.39
CA ALA A 151 -39.88 -10.18 20.50
C ALA A 151 -39.14 -10.30 19.15
N ILE A 152 -39.87 -10.54 18.06
CA ILE A 152 -39.32 -10.51 16.69
C ILE A 152 -38.81 -9.10 16.35
N GLY A 153 -39.58 -8.07 16.69
CA GLY A 153 -39.21 -6.66 16.49
C GLY A 153 -37.91 -6.28 17.20
N ILE A 154 -37.78 -6.65 18.49
CA ILE A 154 -36.58 -6.42 19.30
C ILE A 154 -35.38 -7.14 18.70
N THR A 155 -35.56 -8.39 18.26
CA THR A 155 -34.48 -9.18 17.63
C THR A 155 -33.96 -8.50 16.35
N LYS A 156 -34.86 -8.00 15.51
CA LYS A 156 -34.49 -7.27 14.27
C LYS A 156 -33.83 -5.92 14.57
N LEU A 157 -34.27 -5.22 15.62
CA LEU A 157 -33.68 -3.96 16.09
C LEU A 157 -32.25 -4.18 16.59
N LEU A 158 -32.04 -5.20 17.42
CA LEU A 158 -30.72 -5.58 17.91
C LEU A 158 -29.79 -5.94 16.76
N TYR A 159 -30.25 -6.73 15.78
CA TYR A 159 -29.46 -7.06 14.59
C TYR A 159 -29.03 -5.80 13.80
N ARG A 160 -29.94 -4.83 13.62
CA ARG A 160 -29.63 -3.54 12.99
C ARG A 160 -28.60 -2.73 13.80
N LEU A 161 -28.74 -2.68 15.12
CA LEU A 161 -27.81 -1.96 16.00
C LEU A 161 -26.39 -2.56 15.91
N ILE A 162 -26.31 -3.90 15.96
CA ILE A 162 -25.06 -4.65 15.86
C ILE A 162 -24.36 -4.39 14.51
N THR A 163 -25.10 -4.46 13.40
CA THR A 163 -24.54 -4.23 12.06
C THR A 163 -24.09 -2.78 11.87
N VAL A 164 -24.77 -1.81 12.45
CA VAL A 164 -24.33 -0.39 12.46
C VAL A 164 -23.04 -0.21 13.25
N ILE A 165 -22.90 -0.84 14.42
CA ILE A 165 -21.67 -0.77 15.22
C ILE A 165 -20.50 -1.40 14.45
N ILE A 166 -20.69 -2.58 13.86
CA ILE A 166 -19.66 -3.26 13.05
C ILE A 166 -19.25 -2.41 11.84
N ASN A 167 -20.23 -1.86 11.12
CA ASN A 167 -19.95 -1.00 9.96
C ASN A 167 -19.29 0.32 10.39
N GLY A 168 -19.65 0.87 11.55
CA GLY A 168 -18.99 2.04 12.14
C GLY A 168 -17.52 1.77 12.39
N ILE A 169 -17.20 0.67 13.08
CA ILE A 169 -15.82 0.25 13.34
C ILE A 169 -15.06 0.02 12.01
N SER A 170 -15.68 -0.68 11.06
CA SER A 170 -15.09 -0.92 9.72
C SER A 170 -14.80 0.37 8.97
N SER A 171 -15.68 1.37 9.05
CA SER A 171 -15.49 2.68 8.42
C SER A 171 -14.36 3.49 9.05
N PHE A 172 -14.16 3.38 10.36
CA PHE A 172 -13.03 4.00 11.06
C PHE A 172 -11.70 3.34 10.68
N VAL A 173 -11.67 2.01 10.60
CA VAL A 173 -10.47 1.26 10.18
C VAL A 173 -10.07 1.58 8.73
N LYS A 174 -11.03 1.78 7.82
CA LYS A 174 -10.72 2.19 6.43
C LYS A 174 -10.22 3.63 6.28
N LYS A 175 -10.41 4.46 7.30
CA LYS A 175 -10.09 5.90 7.27
C LYS A 175 -8.74 6.22 7.92
N ILE A 176 -8.20 5.28 8.69
CA ILE A 176 -6.83 5.25 9.23
C ILE A 176 -5.91 4.63 8.18
#